data_AF-A0A7J4PDD1-F1
#
_entry.id   AF-A0A7J4PDD1-F1
#
_cell.length_a   1.000
_cell.length_b   1.000
_cell.length_c   1.000
_cell.angle_alpha   90.00
_cell.angle_beta   90.00
_cell.angle_gamma   90.00
#
_symmetry.space_group_name_H-M   'P 1'
#
loop_
_entity.id
_entity.type
_entity.pdbx_description
1 polymer ?
#
loop_
_entity_poly.entity_id
_entity_poly.type
_entity_poly.pdbx_seq_one_letter_code
_entity_poly.pdbx_strand_id
1 'polypeptide(L)'
;MDLQRCLLDLVAQIPPGRVTTYGTLAKALGDPRASRWVGRALANNPQPVRIPCHRVVHANGELGGYRWGPERKIALLRREGITIEGGKIVEMKDVLWEDFQTDRPLLQLRATQQRLRERLVLQDQTEVDTVGGVDVAYSDGEAVAACVVLSSDLEVLERRTKKSAVAFPYISTYLSFRESPLIEKVISELEEKPTALMVDGNGVLHPRGVGLASHVGVLLDMPTIGVAKRLLCGSLTSIAGEPGTWEIRYEGAVVGYALQTTGKPIYISPGHLVSLHAALSTVKRFCKRRIPEPILQAHQLATSTLRYGKGG
;
A
#
# COMPACT_ATOMS: atom_id res chain seq x y z
N MET A 1 -6.89 11.62 -10.15
CA MET A 1 -5.66 12.38 -9.79
C MET A 1 -4.46 11.61 -10.28
N ASP A 2 -3.63 12.20 -11.13
CA ASP A 2 -2.40 11.58 -11.64
C ASP A 2 -1.20 12.02 -10.78
N LEU A 3 -0.85 11.21 -9.78
CA LEU A 3 0.29 11.49 -8.89
C LEU A 3 1.63 11.53 -9.63
N GLN A 4 1.78 10.71 -10.68
CA GLN A 4 3.03 10.69 -11.43
C GLN A 4 3.21 12.01 -12.18
N ARG A 5 2.13 12.53 -12.77
CA ARG A 5 2.15 13.86 -13.39
C ARG A 5 2.51 14.96 -12.38
N CYS A 6 1.85 14.99 -11.22
CA CYS A 6 2.17 15.95 -10.15
C CYS A 6 3.65 15.90 -9.74
N LEU A 7 4.23 14.69 -9.62
CA LEU A 7 5.66 14.54 -9.31
C LEU A 7 6.55 15.09 -10.44
N LEU A 8 6.26 14.78 -11.70
CA LEU A 8 7.06 15.27 -12.83
C LEU A 8 6.99 16.80 -12.94
N ASP A 9 5.82 17.39 -12.67
CA ASP A 9 5.64 18.85 -12.63
C ASP A 9 6.45 19.49 -11.50
N LEU A 10 6.57 18.85 -10.34
CA LEU A 10 7.48 19.31 -9.28
C LEU A 10 8.96 19.24 -9.71
N VAL A 11 9.38 18.12 -10.32
CA VAL A 11 10.76 17.97 -10.77
C VAL A 11 11.12 19.00 -11.84
N ALA A 12 10.16 19.38 -12.70
CA ALA A 12 10.36 20.42 -13.71
C ALA A 12 10.62 21.82 -13.12
N GLN A 13 10.25 22.08 -11.86
CA GLN A 13 10.48 23.36 -11.18
C GLN A 13 11.93 23.55 -10.72
N ILE A 14 12.73 22.49 -10.62
CA ILE A 14 14.10 22.57 -10.09
C ILE A 14 14.98 23.30 -11.12
N PRO A 15 15.55 24.48 -10.83
CA PRO A 15 16.33 25.22 -11.81
C PRO A 15 17.73 24.60 -12.03
N PRO A 16 18.41 24.91 -13.15
CA PRO A 16 19.82 24.56 -13.33
C PRO A 16 20.69 25.09 -12.17
N GLY A 17 21.69 24.30 -11.78
CA GLY A 17 22.60 24.66 -10.68
C GLY A 17 22.00 24.47 -9.28
N ARG A 18 20.82 23.84 -9.21
CA ARG A 18 20.20 23.38 -7.96
C ARG A 18 19.90 21.89 -8.01
N VAL A 19 19.81 21.30 -6.82
CA VAL A 19 19.43 19.90 -6.61
C VAL A 19 18.36 19.79 -5.55
N THR A 20 17.59 18.72 -5.56
CA THR A 20 16.63 18.41 -4.50
C THR A 20 16.76 16.96 -4.06
N THR A 21 16.02 16.55 -3.04
CA THR A 21 16.02 15.17 -2.55
C THR A 21 14.70 14.47 -2.83
N TYR A 22 14.74 13.13 -2.91
CA TYR A 22 13.52 12.32 -2.94
C TYR A 22 12.58 12.64 -1.76
N GLY A 23 13.16 12.95 -0.59
CA GLY A 23 12.43 13.35 0.61
C GLY A 23 11.76 14.71 0.48
N THR A 24 12.46 15.70 -0.08
CA THR A 24 11.92 17.04 -0.32
C THR A 24 10.76 16.99 -1.31
N LEU A 25 10.89 16.24 -2.41
CA LEU A 25 9.79 16.01 -3.35
C LEU A 25 8.60 15.29 -2.69
N ALA A 26 8.85 14.27 -1.87
CA ALA A 26 7.79 13.59 -1.13
C ALA A 26 7.06 14.52 -0.14
N LYS A 27 7.80 15.41 0.55
CA LYS A 27 7.23 16.45 1.40
C LYS A 27 6.40 17.44 0.57
N ALA A 28 6.90 17.90 -0.58
CA ALA A 28 6.17 18.78 -1.49
C ALA A 28 4.87 18.12 -1.98
N LEU A 29 4.88 16.83 -2.27
CA LEU A 29 3.66 16.08 -2.60
C LEU A 29 2.68 15.94 -1.43
N GLY A 30 3.11 16.17 -0.18
CA GLY A 30 2.28 16.15 1.02
C GLY A 30 2.54 15.01 2.01
N ASP A 31 3.50 14.12 1.73
CA ASP A 31 3.85 13.02 2.63
C ASP A 31 5.29 12.53 2.46
N PRO A 32 6.20 12.75 3.43
CA PRO A 32 7.58 12.28 3.35
C PRO A 32 7.71 10.75 3.22
N ARG A 33 6.70 9.98 3.64
CA ARG A 33 6.70 8.50 3.49
C ARG A 33 6.65 8.05 2.03
N ALA A 34 6.30 8.94 1.09
CA ALA A 34 6.29 8.65 -0.35
C ALA A 34 7.68 8.64 -1.00
N SER A 35 8.76 8.98 -0.28
CA SER A 35 10.13 9.10 -0.82
C SER A 35 10.59 7.89 -1.65
N ARG A 36 10.31 6.66 -1.19
CA ARG A 36 10.65 5.43 -1.93
C ARG A 36 9.86 5.28 -3.23
N TRP A 37 8.61 5.73 -3.25
CA TRP A 37 7.83 5.75 -4.47
C TRP A 37 8.36 6.82 -5.44
N VAL A 38 8.70 8.02 -4.96
CA VAL A 38 9.32 9.07 -5.78
C VAL A 38 10.56 8.53 -6.50
N GLY A 39 11.48 7.88 -5.78
CA GLY A 39 12.67 7.28 -6.39
C GLY A 39 12.35 6.27 -7.49
N ARG A 40 11.40 5.36 -7.25
CA ARG A 40 10.96 4.36 -8.25
C ARG A 40 10.27 5.01 -9.46
N ALA A 41 9.46 6.04 -9.24
CA ALA A 41 8.76 6.76 -10.30
C ALA A 41 9.76 7.49 -11.22
N LEU A 42 10.79 8.11 -10.65
CA LEU A 42 11.83 8.81 -11.42
C LEU A 42 12.79 7.87 -12.14
N ALA A 43 13.07 6.68 -11.58
CA ALA A 43 13.84 5.65 -12.29
C ALA A 43 13.15 5.20 -13.59
N ASN A 44 11.81 5.20 -13.59
CA ASN A 44 10.96 4.87 -14.74
C ASN A 44 10.40 6.12 -15.43
N ASN A 45 11.08 7.27 -15.33
CA ASN A 45 10.61 8.52 -15.91
C ASN A 45 10.36 8.35 -17.43
N PRO A 46 9.12 8.60 -17.92
CA PRO A 46 8.78 8.47 -19.34
C PRO A 46 9.32 9.63 -20.20
N GLN A 47 9.73 10.75 -19.57
CA GLN A 47 10.22 11.95 -20.25
C GLN A 47 11.61 12.38 -19.75
N PRO A 48 12.63 11.51 -19.89
CA PRO A 48 13.95 11.75 -19.29
C PRO A 48 14.73 12.92 -19.93
N VAL A 49 14.32 13.38 -21.12
CA VAL A 49 14.94 14.54 -21.79
C VAL A 49 14.37 15.86 -21.29
N ARG A 50 13.05 15.92 -20.99
CA ARG A 50 12.36 17.15 -20.60
C ARG A 50 12.40 17.40 -19.09
N ILE A 51 12.34 16.33 -18.30
CA ILE A 51 12.25 16.41 -16.85
C ILE A 51 13.64 16.23 -16.25
N PRO A 52 14.17 17.20 -15.47
CA PRO A 52 15.56 17.20 -14.99
C PRO A 52 15.75 16.27 -13.78
N CYS A 53 15.44 14.98 -13.94
CA CYS A 53 15.54 14.01 -12.84
C CYS A 53 16.99 13.74 -12.39
N HIS A 54 18.00 14.15 -13.18
CA HIS A 54 19.41 14.18 -12.76
C HIS A 54 19.66 15.15 -11.59
N ARG A 55 18.77 16.12 -11.33
CA ARG A 55 18.85 17.05 -10.19
C ARG A 55 18.30 16.47 -8.88
N VAL A 56 17.76 15.25 -8.89
CA VAL A 56 17.21 14.61 -7.68
C VAL A 56 18.20 13.61 -7.10
N VAL A 57 18.55 13.76 -5.82
CA VAL A 57 19.60 12.99 -5.14
C VAL A 57 19.15 12.44 -3.78
N HIS A 58 20.01 11.66 -3.11
CA HIS A 58 19.79 11.24 -1.73
C HIS A 58 20.01 12.40 -0.76
N ALA A 59 19.37 12.34 0.41
CA ALA A 59 19.48 13.39 1.43
C ALA A 59 20.89 13.53 2.04
N ASN A 60 21.76 12.53 1.88
CA ASN A 60 23.16 12.54 2.31
C ASN A 60 24.12 13.07 1.21
N GLY A 61 23.59 13.63 0.12
CA GLY A 61 24.36 14.16 -1.01
C GLY A 61 24.80 13.12 -2.05
N GLU A 62 24.56 11.82 -1.83
CA GLU A 62 24.85 10.79 -2.82
C GLU A 62 23.91 10.90 -4.03
N LEU A 63 24.46 10.73 -5.23
CA LEU A 63 23.70 10.95 -6.46
C LEU A 63 22.51 10.00 -6.62
N GLY A 64 22.64 8.75 -6.19
CA GLY A 64 21.62 7.72 -6.40
C GLY A 64 21.47 7.30 -7.87
N GLY A 65 20.40 6.56 -8.16
CA GLY A 65 20.17 5.98 -9.49
C GLY A 65 19.88 7.01 -10.58
N TYR A 66 20.28 6.68 -11.82
CA TYR A 66 19.92 7.40 -13.03
C TYR A 66 19.78 6.44 -14.20
N ARG A 67 18.72 6.59 -14.99
CA ARG A 67 18.40 5.67 -16.10
C ARG A 67 19.53 5.55 -17.13
N TRP A 68 20.32 6.61 -17.32
CA TRP A 68 21.44 6.62 -18.27
C TRP A 68 22.81 6.50 -17.62
N GLY A 69 22.87 5.95 -16.41
CA GLY A 69 24.12 5.72 -15.69
C GLY A 69 24.63 6.93 -14.88
N PRO A 70 25.42 6.68 -13.83
CA PRO A 70 25.92 7.72 -12.93
C PRO A 70 26.84 8.74 -13.64
N GLU A 71 27.61 8.32 -14.64
CA GLU A 71 28.55 9.18 -15.38
C GLU A 71 27.83 10.31 -16.09
N ARG A 72 26.70 9.99 -16.75
CA ARG A 72 25.90 11.00 -17.45
C ARG A 72 25.22 11.96 -16.47
N LYS A 73 24.78 11.47 -15.31
CA LYS A 73 24.23 12.32 -14.24
C LYS A 73 25.29 13.30 -13.73
N ILE A 74 26.50 12.82 -13.46
CA ILE A 74 27.64 13.66 -13.04
C ILE A 74 27.95 14.72 -14.09
N ALA A 75 28.03 14.34 -15.37
CA ALA A 75 28.34 15.28 -16.45
C ALA A 75 27.28 16.41 -16.57
N LEU A 76 26.00 16.08 -16.45
CA LEU A 76 24.91 17.06 -16.47
C LEU A 76 24.98 18.00 -15.26
N LEU A 77 25.18 17.46 -14.07
CA LEU A 77 25.29 18.26 -12.84
C LEU A 77 26.51 19.19 -12.86
N ARG A 78 27.67 18.70 -13.31
CA ARG A 78 28.88 19.52 -13.46
C ARG A 78 28.70 20.64 -14.48
N ARG A 79 28.03 20.38 -15.59
CA ARG A 79 27.69 21.41 -16.60
C ARG A 79 26.81 22.51 -16.00
N GLU A 80 25.99 22.17 -15.01
CA GLU A 80 25.14 23.10 -14.28
C GLU A 80 25.85 23.78 -13.09
N GLY A 81 27.15 23.52 -12.88
CA GLY A 81 27.95 24.15 -11.82
C GLY A 81 27.92 23.41 -10.48
N ILE A 82 27.43 22.17 -10.44
CA ILE A 82 27.43 21.35 -9.21
C ILE A 82 28.76 20.61 -9.05
N THR A 83 29.45 20.87 -7.94
CA THR A 83 30.69 20.18 -7.57
C THR A 83 30.39 18.81 -6.98
N ILE A 84 31.08 17.78 -7.48
CA ILE A 84 30.90 16.37 -7.08
C ILE A 84 32.25 15.73 -6.81
N GLU A 85 32.41 15.19 -5.60
CA GLU A 85 33.60 14.48 -5.12
C GLU A 85 33.19 13.14 -4.50
N GLY A 86 33.89 12.05 -4.84
CA GLY A 86 33.58 10.72 -4.31
C GLY A 86 32.13 10.24 -4.56
N GLY A 87 31.47 10.75 -5.62
CA GLY A 87 30.06 10.45 -5.91
C GLY A 87 29.06 11.19 -5.04
N LYS A 88 29.48 12.25 -4.32
CA LYS A 88 28.64 13.09 -3.47
C LYS A 88 28.72 14.55 -3.89
N ILE A 89 27.62 15.27 -3.71
CA ILE A 89 27.58 16.72 -3.92
C ILE A 89 28.31 17.42 -2.76
N VAL A 90 29.24 18.30 -3.10
CA VAL A 90 29.98 19.15 -2.15
C VAL A 90 29.09 20.34 -1.77
N GLU A 91 29.11 20.75 -0.49
CA GLU A 91 28.27 21.84 0.06
C GLU A 91 26.79 21.76 -0.37
N MET A 92 26.19 20.57 -0.30
CA MET A 92 24.81 20.31 -0.76
C MET A 92 23.77 21.34 -0.28
N LYS A 93 23.93 21.85 0.94
CA LYS A 93 23.06 22.89 1.54
C LYS A 93 22.96 24.15 0.67
N ASP A 94 24.03 24.53 -0.03
CA ASP A 94 24.12 25.78 -0.79
C ASP A 94 23.42 25.69 -2.15
N VAL A 95 23.21 24.46 -2.62
CA VAL A 95 22.57 24.13 -3.91
C VAL A 95 21.22 23.45 -3.74
N LEU A 96 20.74 23.27 -2.51
CA LEU A 96 19.47 22.62 -2.23
C LEU A 96 18.28 23.50 -2.65
N TRP A 97 17.33 22.90 -3.37
CA TRP A 97 16.07 23.50 -3.78
C TRP A 97 14.90 22.84 -3.05
N GLU A 98 14.12 23.66 -2.35
CA GLU A 98 12.95 23.24 -1.58
C GLU A 98 11.69 24.07 -1.85
N ASP A 99 11.80 25.15 -2.61
CA ASP A 99 10.70 26.08 -2.90
C ASP A 99 9.81 25.55 -4.03
N PHE A 100 8.96 24.58 -3.71
CA PHE A 100 8.04 23.96 -4.67
C PHE A 100 6.64 24.57 -4.60
N GLN A 101 6.10 24.92 -5.76
CA GLN A 101 4.69 25.26 -5.94
C GLN A 101 3.88 23.99 -6.15
N THR A 102 2.95 23.70 -5.25
CA THR A 102 2.21 22.43 -5.23
C THR A 102 0.90 22.52 -4.44
N ASP A 103 -0.12 21.82 -4.92
CA ASP A 103 -1.40 21.57 -4.27
C ASP A 103 -1.36 20.44 -3.24
N ARG A 104 -0.18 19.82 -3.04
CA ARG A 104 0.09 18.76 -2.06
C ARG A 104 -0.91 17.59 -2.18
N PRO A 105 -0.96 16.88 -3.31
CA PRO A 105 -2.01 15.91 -3.61
C PRO A 105 -2.15 14.78 -2.57
N LEU A 106 -1.05 14.39 -1.92
CA LEU A 106 -1.09 13.37 -0.85
C LEU A 106 -1.76 13.89 0.43
N LEU A 107 -1.77 15.20 0.71
CA LEU A 107 -2.54 15.75 1.82
C LEU A 107 -4.05 15.56 1.60
N GLN A 108 -4.53 15.71 0.36
CA GLN A 108 -5.93 15.49 0.02
C GLN A 108 -6.33 14.02 0.26
N LEU A 109 -5.49 13.08 -0.16
CA LEU A 109 -5.70 11.65 0.11
C LEU A 109 -5.67 11.33 1.61
N ARG A 110 -4.79 11.97 2.38
CA ARG A 110 -4.74 11.83 3.84
C ARG A 110 -6.02 12.35 4.48
N ALA A 111 -6.57 13.46 4.00
CA ALA A 111 -7.85 13.97 4.49
C ALA A 111 -8.98 12.96 4.22
N THR A 112 -8.98 12.30 3.05
CA THR A 112 -9.92 11.20 2.78
C THR A 112 -9.74 10.04 3.74
N GLN A 113 -8.51 9.61 4.00
CA GLN A 113 -8.22 8.58 5.01
C GLN A 113 -8.74 8.97 6.38
N GLN A 114 -8.52 10.22 6.81
CA GLN A 114 -9.00 10.71 8.10
C GLN A 114 -10.53 10.67 8.21
N ARG A 115 -11.25 11.15 7.18
CA ARG A 115 -12.73 11.05 7.13
C ARG A 115 -13.24 9.61 7.19
N LEU A 116 -12.55 8.68 6.54
CA LEU A 116 -12.91 7.26 6.62
C LEU A 116 -12.64 6.70 8.02
N ARG A 117 -11.53 7.08 8.66
CA ARG A 117 -11.20 6.68 10.02
C ARG A 117 -12.29 7.10 11.02
N GLU A 118 -12.82 8.30 10.87
CA GLU A 118 -13.90 8.83 11.72
C GLU A 118 -15.21 8.04 11.62
N ARG A 119 -15.40 7.28 10.53
CA ARG A 119 -16.56 6.41 10.30
C ARG A 119 -16.33 4.97 10.77
N LEU A 120 -15.13 4.64 11.27
CA LEU A 120 -14.83 3.27 11.68
C LEU A 120 -15.56 2.88 12.97
N VAL A 121 -16.28 1.77 12.89
CA VAL A 121 -16.81 1.04 14.04
C VAL A 121 -15.97 -0.21 14.25
N LEU A 122 -15.43 -0.41 15.46
CA LEU A 122 -14.58 -1.56 15.83
C LEU A 122 -15.29 -2.45 16.85
N GLN A 123 -16.57 -2.69 16.60
CA GLN A 123 -17.47 -3.49 17.41
C GLN A 123 -18.19 -4.47 16.51
N ASP A 124 -18.49 -5.65 17.04
CA ASP A 124 -19.19 -6.71 16.30
C ASP A 124 -20.65 -6.33 16.11
N GLN A 125 -21.16 -6.43 14.88
CA GLN A 125 -22.56 -6.15 14.57
C GLN A 125 -23.33 -7.38 14.08
N THR A 126 -22.63 -8.37 13.54
CA THR A 126 -23.22 -9.57 12.94
C THR A 126 -22.38 -10.80 13.25
N GLU A 127 -23.00 -11.97 13.26
CA GLU A 127 -22.28 -13.24 13.29
C GLU A 127 -21.59 -13.51 11.95
N VAL A 128 -20.42 -14.14 12.01
CA VAL A 128 -19.59 -14.41 10.82
C VAL A 128 -19.73 -15.87 10.40
N ASP A 129 -20.69 -16.12 9.51
CA ASP A 129 -20.98 -17.44 8.93
C ASP A 129 -20.29 -17.67 7.59
N THR A 130 -20.27 -16.64 6.73
CA THR A 130 -19.65 -16.70 5.40
C THR A 130 -18.59 -15.62 5.26
N VAL A 131 -17.43 -15.99 4.71
CA VAL A 131 -16.29 -15.08 4.55
C VAL A 131 -15.86 -15.00 3.10
N GLY A 132 -15.86 -13.80 2.55
CA GLY A 132 -15.23 -13.49 1.27
C GLY A 132 -13.76 -13.15 1.45
N GLY A 133 -12.86 -13.90 0.82
CA GLY A 133 -11.45 -13.53 0.73
C GLY A 133 -11.19 -12.69 -0.50
N VAL A 134 -10.48 -11.57 -0.36
CA VAL A 134 -10.18 -10.65 -1.45
C VAL A 134 -8.68 -10.42 -1.58
N ASP A 135 -8.17 -10.54 -2.80
CA ASP A 135 -6.80 -10.19 -3.17
C ASP A 135 -6.77 -9.49 -4.54
N VAL A 136 -5.77 -8.63 -4.75
CA VAL A 136 -5.50 -7.96 -6.03
C VAL A 136 -4.10 -8.29 -6.50
N ALA A 137 -4.00 -8.97 -7.63
CA ALA A 137 -2.74 -9.26 -8.29
C ALA A 137 -2.47 -8.26 -9.41
N TYR A 138 -1.19 -8.07 -9.76
CA TYR A 138 -0.76 -7.11 -10.79
C TYR A 138 0.20 -7.74 -11.80
N SER A 139 0.10 -7.33 -13.06
CA SER A 139 1.08 -7.63 -14.10
C SER A 139 1.01 -6.60 -15.22
N ASP A 140 2.16 -6.09 -15.70
CA ASP A 140 2.28 -5.26 -16.91
C ASP A 140 1.27 -4.10 -17.06
N GLY A 141 0.96 -3.41 -15.97
CA GLY A 141 0.00 -2.29 -15.98
C GLY A 141 -1.46 -2.71 -15.83
N GLU A 142 -1.74 -4.00 -15.73
CA GLU A 142 -3.05 -4.57 -15.41
C GLU A 142 -3.13 -5.02 -13.95
N ALA A 143 -4.37 -5.02 -13.44
CA ALA A 143 -4.74 -5.56 -12.14
C ALA A 143 -5.92 -6.53 -12.28
N VAL A 144 -5.89 -7.61 -11.50
CA VAL A 144 -7.03 -8.52 -11.31
C VAL A 144 -7.37 -8.54 -9.83
N ALA A 145 -8.59 -8.12 -9.48
CA ALA A 145 -9.17 -8.46 -8.18
C ALA A 145 -9.87 -9.80 -8.27
N ALA A 146 -9.74 -10.62 -7.23
CA ALA A 146 -10.48 -11.85 -7.08
C ALA A 146 -11.16 -11.87 -5.71
N CYS A 147 -12.40 -12.36 -5.67
CA CYS A 147 -13.11 -12.67 -4.43
C CYS A 147 -13.52 -14.15 -4.43
N VAL A 148 -13.31 -14.83 -3.30
CA VAL A 148 -13.76 -16.22 -3.09
C VAL A 148 -14.56 -16.26 -1.80
N VAL A 149 -15.83 -16.63 -1.88
CA VAL A 149 -16.74 -16.72 -0.73
C VAL A 149 -16.75 -18.15 -0.20
N LEU A 150 -16.51 -18.31 1.10
CA LEU A 150 -16.50 -19.60 1.77
C LEU A 150 -17.52 -19.64 2.91
N SER A 151 -18.11 -20.81 3.14
CA SER A 151 -18.84 -21.12 4.37
C SER A 151 -17.87 -21.36 5.53
N SER A 152 -18.43 -21.44 6.75
CA SER A 152 -17.71 -21.82 7.97
C SER A 152 -16.99 -23.17 7.89
N ASP A 153 -17.50 -24.09 7.08
CA ASP A 153 -16.94 -25.43 6.86
C ASP A 153 -15.87 -25.44 5.76
N LEU A 154 -15.53 -24.25 5.24
CA LEU A 154 -14.54 -24.00 4.22
C LEU A 154 -14.94 -24.54 2.84
N GLU A 155 -16.24 -24.71 2.63
CA GLU A 155 -16.82 -24.98 1.32
C GLU A 155 -16.88 -23.68 0.53
N VAL A 156 -16.57 -23.75 -0.76
CA VAL A 156 -16.54 -22.55 -1.61
C VAL A 156 -17.90 -22.37 -2.23
N LEU A 157 -18.52 -21.23 -1.93
CA LEU A 157 -19.86 -20.86 -2.39
C LEU A 157 -19.79 -20.11 -3.72
N GLU A 158 -18.86 -19.17 -3.86
CA GLU A 158 -18.70 -18.39 -5.10
C GLU A 158 -17.23 -18.01 -5.36
N ARG A 159 -16.88 -17.85 -6.64
CA ARG A 159 -15.62 -17.26 -7.12
C ARG A 159 -15.91 -16.18 -8.15
N ARG A 160 -15.37 -14.98 -7.97
CA ARG A 160 -15.53 -13.86 -8.90
C ARG A 160 -14.19 -13.17 -9.17
N THR A 161 -14.01 -12.64 -10.37
CA THR A 161 -12.82 -11.83 -10.71
C THR A 161 -13.18 -10.60 -11.53
N LYS A 162 -12.37 -9.55 -11.41
CA LYS A 162 -12.49 -8.35 -12.25
C LYS A 162 -11.13 -7.84 -12.67
N LYS A 163 -11.00 -7.52 -13.97
CA LYS A 163 -9.82 -6.91 -14.58
C LYS A 163 -9.98 -5.40 -14.70
N SER A 164 -8.88 -4.67 -14.54
CA SER A 164 -8.79 -3.23 -14.83
C SER A 164 -7.34 -2.81 -15.08
N ALA A 165 -7.15 -1.73 -15.83
CA ALA A 165 -5.88 -1.03 -15.86
C ALA A 165 -5.53 -0.44 -14.48
N VAL A 166 -4.24 -0.39 -14.16
CA VAL A 166 -3.72 0.20 -12.92
C VAL A 166 -3.75 1.73 -13.02
N ALA A 167 -4.66 2.36 -12.28
CA ALA A 167 -4.82 3.82 -12.30
C ALA A 167 -4.02 4.57 -11.21
N PHE A 168 -3.48 3.86 -10.21
CA PHE A 168 -2.82 4.49 -9.06
C PHE A 168 -1.49 3.80 -8.72
N PRO A 169 -0.42 4.55 -8.39
CA PRO A 169 0.88 3.96 -8.10
C PRO A 169 0.92 3.21 -6.75
N TYR A 170 1.87 2.29 -6.61
CA TYR A 170 2.07 1.60 -5.33
C TYR A 170 2.85 2.48 -4.34
N ILE A 171 2.12 3.00 -3.35
CA ILE A 171 2.67 3.74 -2.21
C ILE A 171 2.14 3.07 -0.93
N SER A 172 3.03 2.60 -0.04
CA SER A 172 2.67 1.65 1.03
C SER A 172 1.54 2.10 1.97
N THR A 173 1.36 3.40 2.19
CA THR A 173 0.27 3.94 3.05
C THR A 173 -0.93 4.49 2.26
N TYR A 174 -0.97 4.25 0.94
CA TYR A 174 -2.05 4.65 0.03
C TYR A 174 -2.50 3.49 -0.87
N LEU A 175 -2.16 2.24 -0.51
CA LEU A 175 -2.57 1.03 -1.24
C LEU A 175 -4.08 0.98 -1.47
N SER A 176 -4.86 1.48 -0.51
CA SER A 176 -6.31 1.50 -0.59
C SER A 176 -6.85 2.30 -1.78
N PHE A 177 -6.22 3.41 -2.18
CA PHE A 177 -6.62 4.15 -3.37
C PHE A 177 -6.30 3.42 -4.68
N ARG A 178 -5.41 2.44 -4.64
CA ARG A 178 -5.05 1.60 -5.78
C ARG A 178 -6.00 0.42 -5.96
N GLU A 179 -6.47 -0.17 -4.86
CA GLU A 179 -7.18 -1.45 -4.89
C GLU A 179 -8.68 -1.34 -4.63
N SER A 180 -9.11 -0.42 -3.76
CA SER A 180 -10.52 -0.31 -3.36
C SER A 180 -11.50 -0.18 -4.54
N PRO A 181 -11.23 0.59 -5.63
CA PRO A 181 -12.21 0.70 -6.71
C PRO A 181 -12.40 -0.60 -7.49
N LEU A 182 -11.37 -1.46 -7.56
CA LEU A 182 -11.48 -2.75 -8.24
C LEU A 182 -12.08 -3.82 -7.32
N ILE A 183 -11.78 -3.74 -6.02
CA ILE A 183 -12.40 -4.58 -4.99
C ILE A 183 -13.91 -4.31 -4.94
N GLU A 184 -14.34 -3.05 -4.86
CA GLU A 184 -15.75 -2.68 -4.85
C GLU A 184 -16.51 -3.26 -6.06
N LYS A 185 -15.91 -3.19 -7.26
CA LYS A 185 -16.49 -3.79 -8.47
C LYS A 185 -16.65 -5.31 -8.36
N VAL A 186 -15.63 -6.04 -7.92
CA VAL A 186 -15.76 -7.51 -7.82
C VAL A 186 -16.76 -7.92 -6.75
N ILE A 187 -16.86 -7.18 -5.64
CA ILE A 187 -17.84 -7.46 -4.58
C ILE A 187 -19.27 -7.13 -5.05
N SER A 188 -19.46 -6.04 -5.80
CA SER A 188 -20.79 -5.65 -6.32
C SER A 188 -21.39 -6.66 -7.30
N GLU A 189 -20.55 -7.53 -7.89
CA GLU A 189 -20.97 -8.57 -8.84
C GLU A 189 -21.17 -9.94 -8.18
N LEU A 190 -20.97 -10.08 -6.87
CA LEU A 190 -21.24 -11.33 -6.14
C LEU A 190 -22.75 -11.58 -6.04
N GLU A 191 -23.13 -12.84 -6.27
CA GLU A 191 -24.48 -13.33 -6.01
C GLU A 191 -24.60 -13.77 -4.54
N GLU A 192 -23.58 -14.45 -4.04
CA GLU A 192 -23.42 -14.84 -2.63
C GLU A 192 -22.79 -13.69 -1.84
N LYS A 193 -23.59 -13.01 -1.02
CA LYS A 193 -23.11 -11.91 -0.17
C LYS A 193 -22.48 -12.46 1.10
N PRO A 194 -21.15 -12.36 1.28
CA PRO A 194 -20.52 -12.81 2.51
C PRO A 194 -20.93 -11.92 3.70
N THR A 195 -20.99 -12.48 4.91
CA THR A 195 -21.24 -11.69 6.12
C THR A 195 -19.99 -10.94 6.60
N ALA A 196 -18.79 -11.35 6.18
CA ALA A 196 -17.56 -10.59 6.38
C ALA A 196 -16.57 -10.76 5.21
N LEU A 197 -15.66 -9.79 5.04
CA LEU A 197 -14.54 -9.89 4.11
C LEU A 197 -13.20 -10.01 4.84
N MET A 198 -12.36 -10.95 4.41
CA MET A 198 -10.94 -10.92 4.66
C MET A 198 -10.23 -10.27 3.48
N VAL A 199 -9.38 -9.29 3.74
CA VAL A 199 -8.64 -8.56 2.71
C VAL A 199 -7.14 -8.78 2.90
N ASP A 200 -6.40 -9.09 1.82
CA ASP A 200 -4.92 -9.20 1.84
C ASP A 200 -4.29 -7.81 2.00
N GLY A 201 -4.27 -7.33 3.24
CA GLY A 201 -3.91 -5.97 3.59
C GLY A 201 -4.16 -5.70 5.07
N ASN A 202 -3.84 -4.48 5.51
CA ASN A 202 -4.10 -4.09 6.89
C ASN A 202 -5.47 -3.44 7.05
N GLY A 203 -6.07 -3.57 8.24
CA GLY A 203 -7.17 -2.74 8.73
C GLY A 203 -6.63 -1.57 9.55
N VAL A 204 -7.01 -1.46 10.82
CA VAL A 204 -6.52 -0.40 11.72
C VAL A 204 -5.01 -0.49 12.03
N LEU A 205 -4.35 -1.61 11.71
CA LEU A 205 -2.89 -1.76 11.76
C LEU A 205 -2.22 -0.95 10.64
N HIS A 206 -2.32 0.37 10.73
CA HIS A 206 -1.85 1.31 9.74
C HIS A 206 -1.42 2.60 10.45
N PRO A 207 -0.39 3.33 9.98
CA PRO A 207 0.06 4.59 10.60
C PRO A 207 -0.98 5.72 10.70
N ARG A 208 -2.20 5.49 10.19
CA ARG A 208 -3.34 6.41 10.23
C ARG A 208 -4.61 5.74 10.73
N GLY A 209 -4.54 4.51 11.22
CA GLY A 209 -5.71 3.74 11.67
C GLY A 209 -6.68 3.31 10.57
N VAL A 210 -6.31 3.41 9.29
CA VAL A 210 -7.20 3.11 8.15
C VAL A 210 -6.40 2.49 6.99
N GLY A 211 -6.20 1.18 7.07
CA GLY A 211 -5.61 0.39 5.98
C GLY A 211 -6.62 0.06 4.88
N LEU A 212 -6.25 -0.88 4.01
CA LEU A 212 -7.10 -1.34 2.91
C LEU A 212 -8.40 -1.98 3.40
N ALA A 213 -8.34 -2.88 4.39
CA ALA A 213 -9.53 -3.54 4.91
C ALA A 213 -10.51 -2.55 5.53
N SER A 214 -10.00 -1.59 6.31
CA SER A 214 -10.80 -0.51 6.90
C SER A 214 -11.43 0.40 5.83
N HIS A 215 -10.66 0.77 4.79
CA HIS A 215 -11.17 1.59 3.69
C HIS A 215 -12.31 0.87 2.96
N VAL A 216 -12.08 -0.37 2.53
CA VAL A 216 -13.09 -1.19 1.85
C VAL A 216 -14.32 -1.39 2.73
N GLY A 217 -14.14 -1.69 4.02
CA GLY A 217 -15.25 -1.91 4.94
C GLY A 217 -16.16 -0.70 5.10
N VAL A 218 -15.59 0.51 5.24
CA VAL A 218 -16.37 1.75 5.36
C VAL A 218 -17.09 2.12 4.05
N LEU A 219 -16.51 1.79 2.89
CA LEU A 219 -17.15 2.03 1.60
C LEU A 219 -18.32 1.08 1.36
N LEU A 220 -18.14 -0.19 1.70
CA LEU A 220 -19.14 -1.24 1.49
C LEU A 220 -20.14 -1.39 2.65
N ASP A 221 -19.93 -0.69 3.76
CA ASP A 221 -20.67 -0.82 5.02
C ASP A 221 -20.78 -2.28 5.48
N MET A 222 -19.64 -2.98 5.49
CA MET A 222 -19.56 -4.42 5.72
C MET A 222 -18.44 -4.76 6.73
N PRO A 223 -18.60 -5.83 7.54
CA PRO A 223 -17.52 -6.35 8.36
C PRO A 223 -16.29 -6.71 7.54
N THR A 224 -15.14 -6.16 7.90
CA THR A 224 -13.87 -6.46 7.21
C THR A 224 -12.74 -6.74 8.17
N ILE A 225 -11.87 -7.66 7.80
CA ILE A 225 -10.68 -8.06 8.56
C ILE A 225 -9.47 -7.96 7.62
N GLY A 226 -8.44 -7.23 8.06
CA GLY A 226 -7.17 -7.18 7.35
C GLY A 226 -6.28 -8.34 7.76
N VAL A 227 -5.76 -9.07 6.77
CA VAL A 227 -4.76 -10.14 6.94
C VAL A 227 -3.51 -9.81 6.13
N ALA A 228 -2.47 -9.30 6.79
CA ALA A 228 -1.22 -8.92 6.16
C ALA A 228 -0.10 -9.97 6.34
N LYS A 229 0.80 -10.05 5.36
CA LYS A 229 1.98 -10.95 5.38
C LYS A 229 3.24 -10.32 6.01
N ARG A 230 3.18 -9.03 6.35
CA ARG A 230 4.30 -8.24 6.93
C ARG A 230 3.75 -7.23 7.95
N LEU A 231 4.49 -7.01 9.02
CA LEU A 231 4.18 -5.98 10.02
C LEU A 231 4.37 -4.60 9.40
N LEU A 232 3.30 -3.80 9.34
CA LEU A 232 3.37 -2.45 8.77
C LEU A 232 3.88 -1.43 9.80
N CYS A 233 3.40 -1.52 11.04
CA CYS A 233 3.76 -0.63 12.14
C CYS A 233 3.51 -1.31 13.50
N GLY A 234 4.07 -0.75 14.56
CA GLY A 234 3.92 -1.26 15.92
C GLY A 234 5.00 -2.27 16.33
N SER A 235 4.88 -2.75 17.57
CA SER A 235 5.74 -3.75 18.18
C SER A 235 4.92 -4.94 18.67
N LEU A 236 5.57 -6.11 18.74
CA LEU A 236 4.93 -7.34 19.21
C LEU A 236 5.08 -7.48 20.72
N THR A 237 4.01 -7.88 21.39
CA THR A 237 3.99 -8.22 22.82
C THR A 237 3.36 -9.60 22.99
N SER A 238 4.06 -10.51 23.69
CA SER A 238 3.56 -11.87 23.90
C SER A 238 2.33 -11.89 24.78
N ILE A 239 1.41 -12.81 24.50
CA ILE A 239 0.20 -13.02 25.30
C ILE A 239 0.42 -14.26 26.18
N ALA A 240 0.19 -14.12 27.49
CA ALA A 240 0.30 -15.25 28.40
C ALA A 240 -0.73 -16.34 28.03
N GLY A 241 -0.28 -17.59 27.91
CA GLY A 241 -1.16 -18.73 27.61
C GLY A 241 -1.55 -18.91 26.14
N GLU A 242 -1.10 -18.04 25.24
CA GLU A 242 -1.42 -18.11 23.79
C GLU A 242 -0.14 -18.23 22.92
N PRO A 243 0.57 -19.37 22.94
CA PRO A 243 1.75 -19.57 22.11
C PRO A 243 1.46 -19.32 20.62
N GLY A 244 2.36 -18.62 19.93
CA GLY A 244 2.19 -18.29 18.52
C GLY A 244 1.23 -17.11 18.26
N THR A 245 0.73 -16.44 19.30
CA THR A 245 -0.07 -15.22 19.16
C THR A 245 0.57 -14.06 19.95
N TRP A 246 0.66 -12.89 19.32
CA TRP A 246 1.16 -11.66 19.93
C TRP A 246 0.20 -10.52 19.73
N GLU A 247 0.06 -9.65 20.72
CA GLU A 247 -0.54 -8.33 20.52
C GLU A 247 0.39 -7.45 19.69
N ILE A 248 -0.19 -6.68 18.78
CA ILE A 248 0.52 -5.63 18.06
C ILE A 248 0.14 -4.30 18.68
N ARG A 249 1.12 -3.64 19.30
CA ARG A 249 0.93 -2.34 19.95
C ARG A 249 1.47 -1.22 19.09
N TYR A 250 0.67 -0.20 18.86
CA TYR A 250 1.04 0.99 18.11
C TYR A 250 0.42 2.23 18.79
N GLU A 251 1.24 3.24 19.05
CA GLU A 251 0.82 4.48 19.75
C GLU A 251 0.08 4.21 21.08
N GLY A 252 0.55 3.20 21.83
CA GLY A 252 0.02 2.84 23.16
C GLY A 252 -1.23 1.93 23.15
N ALA A 253 -1.86 1.71 21.98
CA ALA A 253 -3.04 0.87 21.84
C ALA A 253 -2.72 -0.48 21.19
N VAL A 254 -3.50 -1.52 21.50
CA VAL A 254 -3.49 -2.78 20.76
C VAL A 254 -4.30 -2.58 19.49
N VAL A 255 -3.68 -2.76 18.33
CA VAL A 255 -4.27 -2.48 17.00
C VAL A 255 -4.39 -3.73 16.12
N GLY A 256 -3.95 -4.87 16.63
CA GLY A 256 -3.97 -6.13 15.89
C GLY A 256 -3.32 -7.26 16.65
N TYR A 257 -3.26 -8.42 16.01
CA TYR A 257 -2.54 -9.58 16.50
C TYR A 257 -1.59 -10.12 15.43
N ALA A 258 -0.41 -10.57 15.83
CA ALA A 258 0.38 -11.46 15.00
C ALA A 258 0.00 -12.90 15.34
N LEU A 259 -0.27 -13.71 14.32
CA LEU A 259 -0.60 -15.12 14.47
C LEU A 259 0.40 -15.96 13.66
N GLN A 260 1.06 -16.90 14.32
CA GLN A 260 1.98 -17.85 13.71
C GLN A 260 1.44 -19.26 13.90
N THR A 261 0.83 -19.81 12.85
CA THR A 261 0.46 -21.24 12.81
C THR A 261 1.63 -22.09 12.33
N THR A 262 2.24 -21.72 11.19
CA THR A 262 3.46 -22.31 10.65
C THR A 262 4.32 -21.26 9.95
N GLY A 263 5.64 -21.43 9.94
CA GLY A 263 6.56 -20.52 9.23
C GLY A 263 6.53 -19.11 9.81
N LYS A 264 6.44 -18.07 8.97
CA LYS A 264 6.38 -16.66 9.41
C LYS A 264 4.97 -16.27 9.85
N PRO A 265 4.79 -15.38 10.84
CA PRO A 265 3.47 -14.90 11.24
C PRO A 265 2.72 -14.18 10.11
N ILE A 266 1.39 -14.16 10.24
CA ILE A 266 0.48 -13.21 9.61
C ILE A 266 0.09 -12.14 10.63
N TYR A 267 -0.38 -10.99 10.14
CA TYR A 267 -0.72 -9.84 10.97
C TYR A 267 -2.19 -9.48 10.72
N ILE A 268 -2.99 -9.62 11.75
CA ILE A 268 -4.44 -9.53 11.71
C ILE A 268 -4.85 -8.21 12.36
N SER A 269 -5.76 -7.49 11.74
CA SER A 269 -6.33 -6.27 12.33
C SER A 269 -7.76 -6.06 11.90
N PRO A 270 -8.63 -5.54 12.78
CA PRO A 270 -10.00 -5.23 12.41
C PRO A 270 -10.00 -4.15 11.34
N GLY A 271 -10.88 -4.32 10.35
CA GLY A 271 -11.11 -3.37 9.28
C GLY A 271 -12.24 -2.42 9.66
N HIS A 272 -13.49 -2.91 9.64
CA HIS A 272 -14.73 -2.20 9.96
C HIS A 272 -15.76 -3.21 10.52
N LEU A 273 -16.70 -2.78 11.36
CA LEU A 273 -17.80 -3.55 11.97
C LEU A 273 -17.37 -4.90 12.59
N VAL A 274 -16.14 -4.94 13.09
CA VAL A 274 -15.57 -6.13 13.73
C VAL A 274 -14.64 -5.69 14.86
N SER A 275 -14.75 -6.36 15.99
CA SER A 275 -13.87 -6.16 17.14
C SER A 275 -12.51 -6.79 16.90
N LEU A 276 -11.53 -6.38 17.70
CA LEU A 276 -10.18 -6.97 17.68
C LEU A 276 -10.22 -8.47 17.97
N HIS A 277 -11.06 -8.90 18.92
CA HIS A 277 -11.20 -10.29 19.31
C HIS A 277 -11.87 -11.13 18.21
N ALA A 278 -12.99 -10.65 17.66
CA ALA A 278 -13.67 -11.32 16.56
C ALA A 278 -12.78 -11.45 15.32
N ALA A 279 -12.00 -10.40 14.98
CA ALA A 279 -11.05 -10.48 13.87
C ALA A 279 -10.06 -11.65 14.03
N LEU A 280 -9.53 -11.87 15.24
CA LEU A 280 -8.62 -12.98 15.52
C LEU A 280 -9.34 -14.33 15.47
N SER A 281 -10.50 -14.46 16.13
CA SER A 281 -11.23 -15.72 16.21
C SER A 281 -11.73 -16.18 14.84
N THR A 282 -12.28 -15.26 14.02
CA THR A 282 -12.65 -15.51 12.64
C THR A 282 -11.45 -15.96 11.82
N VAL A 283 -10.31 -15.26 11.89
CA VAL A 283 -9.12 -15.67 11.14
C VAL A 283 -8.61 -17.05 11.56
N LYS A 284 -8.61 -17.37 12.87
CA LYS A 284 -8.24 -18.71 13.37
C LYS A 284 -9.17 -19.80 12.79
N ARG A 285 -10.49 -19.57 12.75
CA ARG A 285 -11.49 -20.52 12.19
C ARG A 285 -11.20 -20.89 10.73
N PHE A 286 -10.77 -19.91 9.93
CA PHE A 286 -10.50 -20.11 8.49
C PHE A 286 -9.03 -20.49 8.17
N CYS A 287 -8.18 -20.69 9.18
CA CYS A 287 -6.77 -21.02 9.02
C CYS A 287 -6.52 -22.53 9.11
N LYS A 288 -6.46 -23.23 7.97
CA LYS A 288 -5.91 -24.61 7.88
C LYS A 288 -4.37 -24.64 7.81
N ARG A 289 -3.76 -23.54 7.39
CA ARG A 289 -2.31 -23.39 7.15
C ARG A 289 -1.85 -22.01 7.66
N ARG A 290 -0.72 -21.52 7.14
CA ARG A 290 -0.20 -20.16 7.44
C ARG A 290 -1.18 -19.05 7.06
N ILE A 291 -1.78 -19.13 5.87
CA ILE A 291 -2.68 -18.12 5.30
C ILE A 291 -4.12 -18.65 5.40
N PRO A 292 -5.11 -17.84 5.79
CA PRO A 292 -6.50 -18.26 5.81
C PRO A 292 -6.98 -18.70 4.43
N GLU A 293 -7.84 -19.71 4.37
CA GLU A 293 -8.34 -20.28 3.12
C GLU A 293 -8.99 -19.24 2.18
N PRO A 294 -9.82 -18.28 2.66
CA PRO A 294 -10.39 -17.27 1.77
C PRO A 294 -9.31 -16.42 1.07
N ILE A 295 -8.30 -15.94 1.81
CA ILE A 295 -7.20 -15.14 1.26
C ILE A 295 -6.33 -15.97 0.32
N LEU A 296 -6.02 -17.21 0.70
CA LEU A 296 -5.18 -18.10 -0.11
C LEU A 296 -5.84 -18.39 -1.46
N GLN A 297 -7.14 -18.71 -1.47
CA GLN A 297 -7.88 -19.01 -2.70
C GLN A 297 -8.05 -17.77 -3.58
N ALA A 298 -8.34 -16.60 -2.99
CA ALA A 298 -8.40 -15.34 -3.73
C ALA A 298 -7.06 -15.02 -4.41
N HIS A 299 -5.94 -15.19 -3.69
CA HIS A 299 -4.60 -14.96 -4.24
C HIS A 299 -4.29 -15.89 -5.43
N GLN A 300 -4.64 -17.17 -5.30
CA GLN A 300 -4.45 -18.16 -6.37
C GLN A 300 -5.31 -17.81 -7.59
N LEU A 301 -6.57 -17.44 -7.37
CA LEU A 301 -7.51 -17.07 -8.43
C LEU A 301 -7.09 -15.79 -9.16
N ALA A 302 -6.66 -14.75 -8.45
CA ALA A 302 -6.17 -13.51 -9.05
C ALA A 302 -4.90 -13.77 -9.89
N THR A 303 -3.96 -14.54 -9.35
CA THR A 303 -2.68 -14.85 -10.02
C THR A 303 -2.88 -15.73 -11.25
N SER A 304 -3.73 -16.75 -11.18
CA SER A 304 -4.01 -17.61 -12.34
C SER A 304 -4.69 -16.83 -13.46
N THR A 305 -5.68 -16.00 -13.14
CA THR A 305 -6.43 -15.18 -14.10
C THR A 305 -5.56 -14.16 -14.83
N LEU A 306 -4.54 -13.61 -14.16
CA LEU A 306 -3.51 -12.78 -14.81
C LEU A 306 -2.67 -13.57 -15.81
N ARG A 307 -2.27 -14.81 -15.47
CA ARG A 307 -1.44 -15.64 -16.35
C ARG A 307 -2.19 -16.08 -17.61
N TYR A 308 -3.46 -16.47 -17.49
CA TYR A 308 -4.29 -16.83 -18.65
C TYR A 308 -4.51 -15.67 -19.62
N GLY A 309 -4.54 -14.43 -19.14
CA GLY A 309 -4.66 -13.25 -20.01
C GLY A 309 -3.44 -12.97 -20.90
N LYS A 310 -2.29 -13.60 -20.64
CA LYS A 310 -1.04 -13.39 -21.40
C LYS A 310 -0.84 -14.39 -22.55
N GLY A 311 -1.71 -15.40 -22.66
CA GLY A 311 -1.55 -16.52 -23.60
C GLY A 311 -2.48 -16.47 -24.81
N GLY A 312 -3.06 -15.32 -25.14
CA GLY A 312 -3.98 -15.13 -26.27
C GLY A 312 -3.48 -14.09 -27.25
#